data_AF-A0A085UL31-F1
#
_entry.id   AF-A0A085UL31-F1
#
_cell.length_a   1.000
_cell.length_b   1.000
_cell.length_c   1.000
_cell.angle_alpha   90.00
_cell.angle_beta   90.00
_cell.angle_gamma   90.00
#
_symmetry.space_group_name_H-M   'P 1'
#
loop_
_entity.id
_entity.type
_entity.pdbx_description
1 polymer ?
#
loop_
_entity_poly.entity_id
_entity_poly.type
_entity_poly.pdbx_seq_one_letter_code
_entity_poly.pdbx_strand_id
1 'polypeptide(L)'
;MYRPFLVVVGLGVLSALCCSVNASELVYVPNNPSFGGNPLNGPVLLNQATAQNKFKESTTASEQTALTQFNTMLQSAILSRVSSAVTSSIVSPDGSLIPGIVETTDFRISITNLQSGMLQIVTTDKTTGQTTQFQVNQP
;
A
#
# COMPACT_ATOMS: atom_id res chain seq x y z
N MET A 1 74.93 44.10 1.06
CA MET A 1 75.19 42.72 0.59
C MET A 1 74.45 41.67 1.43
N TYR A 2 73.22 41.92 1.93
CA TYR A 2 72.51 41.03 2.87
C TYR A 2 71.19 40.42 2.35
N ARG A 3 70.79 40.72 1.11
CA ARG A 3 69.51 40.26 0.50
C ARG A 3 69.40 38.74 0.26
N PRO A 4 70.46 37.97 -0.08
CA PRO A 4 70.30 36.53 -0.32
C PRO A 4 70.18 35.72 0.97
N PHE A 5 70.73 36.21 2.08
CA PHE A 5 70.72 35.49 3.36
C PHE A 5 69.31 35.38 3.96
N LEU A 6 68.50 36.44 3.86
CA LEU A 6 67.12 36.45 4.36
C LEU A 6 66.20 35.53 3.53
N VAL A 7 66.45 35.42 2.21
CA VAL A 7 65.70 34.52 1.31
C VAL A 7 66.01 33.05 1.61
N VAL A 8 67.27 32.72 1.89
CA VAL A 8 67.69 31.34 2.21
C VAL A 8 67.13 30.89 3.55
N VAL A 9 67.11 31.77 4.56
CA VAL A 9 66.49 31.48 5.86
C VAL A 9 64.97 31.31 5.72
N GLY A 10 64.30 32.19 4.94
CA GLY A 10 62.87 32.08 4.68
C GLY A 10 62.49 30.78 3.95
N LEU A 11 63.29 30.35 2.98
CA LEU A 11 63.08 29.10 2.24
C LEU A 11 63.28 27.86 3.12
N GLY A 12 64.29 27.89 4.00
CA GLY A 12 64.54 26.83 4.98
C GLY A 12 63.40 26.68 5.99
N VAL A 13 62.83 27.80 6.45
CA VAL A 13 61.65 27.79 7.34
C VAL A 13 60.42 27.28 6.61
N LEU A 14 60.18 27.68 5.36
CA LEU A 14 59.02 27.22 4.58
C LEU A 14 59.06 25.71 4.29
N SER A 15 60.26 25.15 4.05
CA SER A 15 60.45 23.71 3.87
C SER A 15 60.27 22.91 5.18
N ALA A 16 60.51 23.53 6.34
CA ALA A 16 60.34 22.89 7.65
C ALA A 16 58.86 22.86 8.11
N LEU A 17 58.00 23.72 7.54
CA LEU A 17 56.56 23.72 7.80
C LEU A 17 55.76 22.71 6.95
N CYS A 18 56.41 21.99 6.02
CA CYS A 18 55.79 20.87 5.31
C CYS A 18 55.67 19.66 6.24
N CYS A 19 54.72 19.68 7.17
CA CYS A 19 54.30 18.48 7.88
C CYS A 19 53.59 17.53 6.92
N SER A 20 54.06 16.29 6.85
CA SER A 20 53.43 15.23 6.07
C SER A 20 51.98 15.02 6.52
N VAL A 21 51.03 15.24 5.63
CA VAL A 21 49.62 14.89 5.87
C VAL A 21 49.48 13.37 5.83
N ASN A 22 49.12 12.77 6.96
CA ASN A 22 48.82 11.36 7.04
C ASN A 22 47.34 11.17 6.73
N ALA A 23 47.04 10.67 5.53
CA ALA A 23 45.71 10.24 5.14
C ALA A 23 45.71 8.72 4.95
N SER A 24 44.65 8.07 5.42
CA SER A 24 44.39 6.65 5.19
C SER A 24 43.08 6.51 4.41
N GLU A 25 42.90 5.37 3.76
CA GLU A 25 41.67 5.07 3.03
C GLU A 25 40.50 4.89 4.00
N LEU A 26 39.38 5.52 3.69
CA LEU A 26 38.11 5.27 4.36
C LEU A 26 37.43 4.09 3.68
N VAL A 27 37.62 2.89 4.21
CA VAL A 27 36.91 1.69 3.74
C VAL A 27 35.54 1.62 4.39
N TYR A 28 34.49 1.71 3.57
CA TYR A 28 33.12 1.52 4.04
C TYR A 28 32.81 0.03 4.20
N VAL A 29 32.40 -0.35 5.41
CA VAL A 29 31.86 -1.68 5.69
C VAL A 29 30.43 -1.53 6.19
N PRO A 30 29.43 -2.09 5.50
CA PRO A 30 28.05 -2.06 5.98
C PRO A 30 27.91 -2.72 7.34
N ASN A 31 27.11 -2.14 8.25
CA ASN A 31 26.86 -2.77 9.54
C ASN A 31 25.97 -4.01 9.43
N ASN A 32 25.10 -4.04 8.41
CA ASN A 32 24.17 -5.13 8.17
C ASN A 32 24.88 -6.28 7.41
N PRO A 33 24.91 -7.50 7.97
CA PRO A 33 25.61 -8.63 7.36
C PRO A 33 25.07 -9.02 5.98
N SER A 34 23.81 -8.72 5.65
CA SER A 34 23.24 -8.97 4.32
C SER A 34 23.93 -8.20 3.20
N PHE A 35 24.67 -7.13 3.51
CA PHE A 35 25.41 -6.33 2.53
C PHE A 35 26.93 -6.55 2.60
N GLY A 36 27.40 -7.64 3.22
CA GLY A 36 28.84 -7.93 3.37
C GLY A 36 29.47 -7.36 4.65
N GLY A 37 28.63 -7.00 5.62
CA GLY A 37 29.05 -6.59 6.96
C GLY A 37 29.45 -7.72 7.89
N ASN A 38 29.80 -7.39 9.13
CA ASN A 38 30.15 -8.39 10.14
C ASN A 38 28.95 -9.31 10.47
N PRO A 39 29.04 -10.65 10.28
CA PRO A 39 27.96 -11.60 10.57
C PRO A 39 27.53 -11.61 12.04
N LEU A 40 28.43 -11.22 12.96
CA LEU A 40 28.14 -11.15 14.39
C LEU A 40 27.08 -10.09 14.74
N ASN A 41 26.84 -9.11 13.86
CA ASN A 41 25.79 -8.10 14.06
C ASN A 41 24.38 -8.63 13.78
N GLY A 42 24.24 -9.77 13.08
CA GLY A 42 22.96 -10.31 12.65
C GLY A 42 21.96 -10.52 13.80
N PRO A 43 22.32 -11.26 14.87
CA PRO A 43 21.42 -11.50 16.00
C PRO A 43 20.97 -10.20 16.68
N VAL A 44 21.85 -9.23 16.89
CA VAL A 44 21.51 -7.97 17.57
C VAL A 44 20.55 -7.13 16.71
N LEU A 45 20.84 -6.99 15.41
CA LEU A 45 20.00 -6.24 14.49
C LEU A 45 18.60 -6.87 14.35
N LEU A 46 18.53 -8.20 14.29
CA LEU A 46 17.25 -8.91 14.24
C LEU A 46 16.44 -8.74 15.53
N ASN A 47 17.07 -8.87 16.69
CA ASN A 47 16.39 -8.66 17.98
C ASN A 47 15.88 -7.22 18.11
N GLN A 48 16.66 -6.23 17.70
CA GLN A 48 16.24 -4.83 17.69
C GLN A 48 15.06 -4.58 16.73
N ALA A 49 15.06 -5.22 15.56
CA ALA A 49 13.97 -5.14 14.59
C ALA A 49 12.69 -5.78 15.16
N THR A 50 12.78 -6.98 15.75
CA THR A 50 11.64 -7.67 16.35
C THR A 50 11.08 -6.91 17.56
N ALA A 51 11.92 -6.33 18.41
CA ALA A 51 11.49 -5.53 19.56
C ALA A 51 10.72 -4.26 19.16
N GLN A 52 11.03 -3.68 18.00
CA GLN A 52 10.36 -2.51 17.44
C GLN A 52 9.22 -2.86 16.49
N ASN A 53 9.05 -4.14 16.15
CA ASN A 53 8.02 -4.58 15.22
C ASN A 53 6.63 -4.43 15.87
N LYS A 54 5.86 -3.46 15.37
CA LYS A 54 4.47 -3.20 15.79
C LYS A 54 3.44 -3.94 14.93
N PHE A 55 3.87 -4.61 13.87
CA PHE A 55 3.02 -5.43 13.02
C PHE A 55 2.85 -6.78 13.69
N LYS A 56 1.78 -6.88 14.48
CA LYS A 56 1.28 -8.19 14.90
C LYS A 56 0.36 -8.70 13.81
N GLU A 57 0.47 -9.98 13.51
CA GLU A 57 -0.55 -10.66 12.72
C GLU A 57 -1.90 -10.39 13.39
N SER A 58 -2.86 -9.87 12.62
CA SER A 58 -4.23 -9.73 13.08
C SER A 58 -4.74 -11.16 13.30
N THR A 59 -4.51 -11.69 14.50
CA THR A 59 -5.14 -12.91 14.94
C THR A 59 -6.62 -12.57 15.12
N THR A 60 -7.35 -12.53 14.02
CA THR A 60 -8.76 -12.93 14.02
C THR A 60 -8.74 -14.42 14.34
N ALA A 61 -8.36 -14.77 15.57
CA ALA A 61 -8.83 -15.99 16.20
C ALA A 61 -10.33 -15.74 16.34
N SER A 62 -11.02 -16.00 15.25
CA SER A 62 -12.43 -16.24 15.24
C SER A 62 -12.60 -17.50 16.07
N GLU A 63 -12.66 -17.35 17.39
CA GLU A 63 -13.49 -18.20 18.24
C GLU A 63 -14.93 -17.96 17.77
N GLN A 64 -15.22 -18.43 16.56
CA GLN A 64 -16.55 -18.40 15.98
C GLN A 64 -17.31 -19.44 16.80
N THR A 65 -17.93 -18.96 17.88
CA THR A 65 -18.86 -19.75 18.65
C THR A 65 -19.86 -20.39 17.68
N ALA A 66 -20.34 -21.60 17.98
CA ALA A 66 -21.35 -22.27 17.13
C ALA A 66 -22.54 -21.34 16.82
N LEU A 67 -22.84 -20.41 17.73
CA LEU A 67 -23.83 -19.35 17.55
C LEU A 67 -23.44 -18.33 16.46
N THR A 68 -22.20 -17.86 16.42
CA THR A 68 -21.71 -16.96 15.35
C THR A 68 -21.71 -17.66 13.99
N GLN A 69 -21.36 -18.95 13.94
CA GLN A 69 -21.42 -19.76 12.72
C GLN A 69 -22.88 -19.91 12.23
N PHE A 70 -23.81 -20.22 13.14
CA PHE A 70 -25.23 -20.30 12.83
C PHE A 70 -25.79 -18.97 12.31
N ASN A 71 -25.48 -17.85 12.98
CA ASN A 71 -25.90 -16.53 12.52
C ASN A 71 -25.34 -16.19 11.13
N THR A 72 -24.09 -16.56 10.85
CA THR A 72 -23.48 -16.35 9.53
C THR A 72 -24.19 -17.18 8.44
N MET A 73 -24.57 -18.42 8.75
CA MET A 73 -25.36 -19.25 7.83
C MET A 73 -26.75 -18.66 7.58
N LEU A 74 -27.41 -18.18 8.64
CA LEU A 74 -28.74 -17.55 8.55
C LEU A 74 -28.69 -16.27 7.71
N GLN A 75 -27.70 -15.42 7.97
CA GLN A 75 -27.47 -14.19 7.21
C GLN A 75 -27.21 -14.48 5.74
N SER A 76 -26.37 -15.47 5.43
CA SER A 76 -26.11 -15.90 4.05
C SER A 76 -27.36 -16.43 3.35
N ALA A 77 -28.21 -17.20 4.06
CA ALA A 77 -29.45 -17.73 3.50
C ALA A 77 -30.49 -16.63 3.23
N ILE A 78 -30.62 -15.67 4.15
CA ILE A 78 -31.50 -14.50 3.97
C ILE A 78 -30.99 -13.64 2.83
N LEU A 79 -29.69 -13.34 2.79
CA LEU A 79 -29.09 -12.55 1.73
C LEU A 79 -29.26 -13.22 0.37
N SER A 80 -29.03 -14.52 0.26
CA SER A 80 -29.28 -15.29 -0.97
C SER A 80 -30.74 -15.19 -1.42
N ARG A 81 -31.69 -15.25 -0.48
CA ARG A 81 -33.12 -15.15 -0.80
C ARG A 81 -33.53 -13.74 -1.21
N VAL A 82 -32.98 -12.71 -0.56
CA VAL A 82 -33.21 -11.29 -0.91
C VAL A 82 -32.55 -10.98 -2.25
N SER A 83 -31.30 -11.38 -2.47
CA SER A 83 -30.61 -11.24 -3.74
C SER A 83 -31.36 -11.97 -4.85
N SER A 84 -31.87 -13.17 -4.62
CA SER A 84 -32.70 -13.88 -5.61
C SER A 84 -34.01 -13.14 -5.90
N ALA A 85 -34.69 -12.59 -4.89
CA ALA A 85 -35.91 -11.79 -5.08
C ALA A 85 -35.64 -10.47 -5.83
N VAL A 86 -34.56 -9.77 -5.49
CA VAL A 86 -34.15 -8.51 -6.14
C VAL A 86 -33.64 -8.77 -7.56
N THR A 87 -32.82 -9.80 -7.76
CA THR A 87 -32.39 -10.25 -9.09
C THR A 87 -33.58 -10.66 -9.94
N SER A 88 -34.57 -11.38 -9.41
CA SER A 88 -35.80 -11.69 -10.17
C SER A 88 -36.63 -10.46 -10.54
N SER A 89 -36.39 -9.32 -9.88
CA SER A 89 -37.06 -8.04 -10.15
C SER A 89 -36.28 -7.13 -11.12
N ILE A 90 -34.99 -7.42 -11.36
CA ILE A 90 -34.08 -6.58 -12.16
C ILE A 90 -33.50 -7.34 -13.36
N VAL A 91 -33.49 -8.67 -13.30
CA VAL A 91 -32.88 -9.58 -14.27
C VAL A 91 -33.97 -10.52 -14.76
N SER A 92 -34.24 -10.45 -16.06
CA SER A 92 -35.15 -11.39 -16.72
C SER A 92 -34.55 -12.82 -16.68
N PRO A 93 -35.37 -13.88 -16.87
CA PRO A 93 -34.90 -15.28 -16.86
C PRO A 93 -33.80 -15.61 -17.88
N ASP A 94 -33.49 -14.70 -18.80
CA ASP A 94 -32.47 -14.76 -19.84
C ASP A 94 -31.13 -14.09 -19.45
N GLY A 95 -31.03 -13.50 -18.26
CA GLY A 95 -29.81 -12.83 -17.78
C GLY A 95 -29.68 -11.37 -18.22
N SER A 96 -30.69 -10.81 -18.87
CA SER A 96 -30.71 -9.42 -19.33
C SER A 96 -31.15 -8.48 -18.22
N LEU A 97 -30.39 -7.40 -17.97
CA LEU A 97 -30.78 -6.34 -17.04
C LEU A 97 -31.95 -5.54 -17.62
N ILE A 98 -33.01 -5.36 -16.84
CA ILE A 98 -34.18 -4.56 -17.21
C ILE A 98 -33.82 -3.08 -16.99
N PRO A 99 -33.94 -2.21 -18.02
CA PRO A 99 -33.74 -0.77 -17.85
C PRO A 99 -34.70 -0.21 -16.80
N GLY A 100 -34.18 0.57 -15.85
CA GLY A 100 -34.97 1.03 -14.71
C GLY A 100 -34.14 1.71 -13.63
N ILE A 101 -34.82 2.25 -12.62
CA ILE A 101 -34.21 2.90 -11.46
C ILE A 101 -34.46 2.02 -10.24
N VAL A 102 -33.38 1.64 -9.57
CA VAL A 102 -33.40 0.84 -8.34
C VAL A 102 -32.89 1.71 -7.21
N GLU A 103 -33.69 1.85 -6.16
CA GLU A 103 -33.32 2.62 -4.98
C GLU A 103 -33.17 1.71 -3.76
N THR A 104 -32.00 1.79 -3.15
CA THR A 104 -31.68 1.21 -1.85
C THR A 104 -31.65 2.33 -0.79
N THR A 105 -31.50 1.96 0.48
CA THR A 105 -31.31 2.89 1.61
C THR A 105 -30.16 3.87 1.36
N ASP A 106 -29.01 3.38 0.91
CA ASP A 106 -27.78 4.18 0.79
C ASP A 106 -27.41 4.54 -0.66
N PHE A 107 -28.01 3.87 -1.65
CA PHE A 107 -27.65 4.03 -3.06
C PHE A 107 -28.87 4.20 -3.96
N ARG A 108 -28.72 5.02 -5.01
CA ARG A 108 -29.65 5.12 -6.14
C ARG A 108 -28.93 4.65 -7.40
N ILE A 109 -29.43 3.60 -8.02
CA ILE A 109 -28.83 2.97 -9.19
C ILE A 109 -29.77 3.22 -10.37
N SER A 110 -29.30 3.92 -11.40
CA SER A 110 -30.03 4.16 -12.64
C SER A 110 -29.42 3.35 -13.77
N ILE A 111 -30.21 2.48 -14.38
CA ILE A 111 -29.82 1.63 -15.51
C ILE A 111 -30.52 2.16 -16.75
N THR A 112 -29.74 2.71 -17.67
CA THR A 112 -30.25 3.27 -18.94
C THR A 112 -29.68 2.48 -20.11
N ASN A 113 -30.52 2.22 -21.12
CA ASN A 113 -30.09 1.58 -22.35
C ASN A 113 -29.59 2.64 -23.33
N LEU A 114 -28.35 2.49 -23.80
CA LEU A 114 -27.77 3.29 -24.87
C LEU A 114 -28.03 2.59 -26.21
N GLN A 115 -28.10 3.37 -27.29
CA GLN A 115 -28.18 2.82 -28.64
C GLN A 115 -27.05 1.80 -28.86
N SER A 116 -27.39 0.64 -29.44
CA SER A 116 -26.50 -0.51 -29.70
C SER A 116 -26.35 -1.56 -28.57
N GLY A 117 -27.30 -1.67 -27.64
CA GLY A 117 -27.31 -2.78 -26.66
C GLY A 117 -26.35 -2.62 -25.49
N MET A 118 -25.70 -1.46 -25.38
CA MET A 118 -24.90 -1.10 -24.22
C MET A 118 -25.80 -0.58 -23.11
N LEU A 119 -25.57 -1.02 -21.88
CA LEU A 119 -26.21 -0.47 -20.70
C LEU A 119 -25.25 0.47 -19.99
N GLN A 120 -25.74 1.67 -19.65
CA GLN A 120 -25.06 2.60 -18.77
C GLN A 120 -25.69 2.50 -17.38
N ILE A 121 -24.84 2.16 -16.40
CA ILE A 121 -25.19 2.09 -15.00
C ILE A 121 -24.59 3.30 -14.31
N VAL A 122 -25.44 4.06 -13.62
CA VAL A 122 -25.06 5.21 -12.81
C VAL A 122 -25.47 4.92 -11.37
N THR A 123 -24.49 4.76 -10.49
CA THR A 123 -24.70 4.57 -9.05
C THR A 123 -24.42 5.88 -8.33
N THR A 124 -25.38 6.37 -7.57
CA THR A 124 -25.28 7.59 -6.75
C THR A 124 -25.41 7.21 -5.28
N ASP A 125 -24.42 7.55 -4.47
CA ASP A 125 -24.49 7.44 -3.02
C ASP A 125 -25.40 8.55 -2.45
N LYS A 126 -26.40 8.19 -1.65
CA LYS A 126 -27.39 9.11 -1.08
C LYS A 126 -26.85 9.92 0.11
N THR A 127 -25.78 9.46 0.75
CA THR A 127 -25.16 10.13 1.90
C THR A 127 -24.12 11.13 1.44
N THR A 128 -23.30 10.75 0.45
CA THR A 128 -22.18 11.57 -0.02
C THR A 128 -22.47 12.34 -1.30
N GLY A 129 -23.49 11.93 -2.06
CA GLY A 129 -23.79 12.49 -3.39
C GLY A 129 -22.80 12.06 -4.47
N GLN A 130 -21.85 11.16 -4.15
CA GLN A 130 -20.84 10.70 -5.09
C GLN A 130 -21.46 9.77 -6.14
N THR A 131 -21.09 9.99 -7.39
CA THR A 131 -21.62 9.23 -8.52
C THR A 131 -20.51 8.42 -9.19
N THR A 132 -20.76 7.13 -9.40
CA THR A 132 -19.91 6.25 -10.19
C THR A 132 -20.68 5.74 -11.42
N GLN A 133 -20.04 5.76 -12.57
CA GLN A 133 -20.64 5.31 -13.83
C GLN A 133 -19.76 4.27 -14.51
N PHE A 134 -20.39 3.23 -15.05
CA PHE A 134 -19.74 2.27 -15.93
C PHE A 134 -20.71 1.78 -17.00
N GLN A 135 -20.17 1.37 -18.14
CA GLN A 135 -20.92 0.83 -19.27
C GLN A 135 -20.62 -0.65 -19.40
N VAL A 136 -21.66 -1.45 -19.63
CA VAL A 136 -21.54 -2.89 -19.87
C VAL A 136 -22.18 -3.22 -21.20
N ASN A 137 -21.48 -4.01 -22.00
CA ASN A 137 -22.03 -4.57 -23.23
C ASN A 137 -22.78 -5.85 -22.86
N GLN A 138 -24.07 -5.92 -23.17
CA GLN A 138 -24.80 -7.18 -23.07
C GLN A 138 -24.53 -8.00 -24.34
N PRO A 139 -24.30 -9.33 -24.22
CA PRO A 139 -24.16 -10.21 -25.39
C PRO A 139 -25.46 -10.32 -26.19
#